data_AF-A0A9N9QZS0-F1
#
_entry.id   AF-A0A9N9QZS0-F1
#
_cell.length_a   1.000
_cell.length_b   1.000
_cell.length_c   1.000
_cell.angle_alpha   90.00
_cell.angle_beta   90.00
_cell.angle_gamma   90.00
#
_symmetry.space_group_name_H-M   'P 1'
#
loop_
_entity.id
_entity.type
_entity.pdbx_description
1 polymer ?
#
loop_
_entity_poly.entity_id
_entity_poly.type
_entity_poly.pdbx_seq_one_letter_code
_entity_poly.pdbx_strand_id
1 'polypeptide(L)'
;MFQNTTSEIITLWFETLYHLFNQLRYDLPLPQCLQILGYLRRANTVYKSTEDEHGQFPSSKTGSNTSISDGLHLHFLKARNAWFEKALDDAKNNESSEKYLRRIVELHRIHLFNVLTQHKSIFLSDAQESKVKDDELSGTSALSCWLKQKVELLAQILNQDLLREDESSFESLLNQCMYLCLSFGRVGGDMRSVLTPLFRNIMLTQLHSGLEKANSHFDNQMKSYKVSSIKNVPRPVNENMIQGPPENLLDYYPLAEYCNGLLTVLNSLRVTAPLNIVKEVYNAFRKSFEKAVQILVAFYHKEQQGFADIERQNFVLFCVSFCEDLIPHITKCLSQSFPSTQIAELLGVTLTVLQESKILYIDQISISEPLNGIINHVNN
;
A
#
# COMPACT_ATOMS: atom_id res chain seq x y z
N MET A 1 26.39 -62.83 0.00
CA MET A 1 24.92 -62.77 -0.18
C MET A 1 24.30 -61.79 0.83
N PHE A 2 24.42 -62.01 2.14
CA PHE A 2 23.87 -61.11 3.19
C PHE A 2 24.36 -59.65 3.13
N GLN A 3 25.64 -59.39 2.85
CA GLN A 3 26.15 -58.02 2.69
C GLN A 3 25.55 -57.28 1.48
N ASN A 4 25.31 -57.96 0.35
CA ASN A 4 24.65 -57.35 -0.81
C ASN A 4 23.20 -57.01 -0.49
N THR A 5 22.45 -57.92 0.13
CA THR A 5 21.05 -57.69 0.51
C THR A 5 20.91 -56.55 1.53
N THR A 6 21.84 -56.44 2.47
CA THR A 6 21.85 -55.34 3.45
C THR A 6 22.13 -54.00 2.76
N SER A 7 23.08 -53.96 1.83
CA SER A 7 23.37 -52.75 1.04
C SER A 7 22.17 -52.34 0.18
N GLU A 8 21.47 -53.28 -0.45
CA GLU A 8 20.27 -53.01 -1.25
C GLU A 8 19.13 -52.43 -0.40
N ILE A 9 18.88 -53.00 0.79
CA ILE A 9 17.86 -52.50 1.72
C ILE A 9 18.16 -51.07 2.16
N ILE A 10 19.42 -50.76 2.48
CA ILE A 10 19.84 -49.42 2.88
C ILE A 10 19.63 -48.43 1.72
N THR A 11 19.99 -48.80 0.50
CA THR A 11 19.76 -47.96 -0.69
C THR A 11 18.27 -47.67 -0.89
N LEU A 12 17.41 -48.71 -0.88
CA LEU A 12 15.96 -48.53 -1.02
C LEU A 12 15.36 -47.68 0.11
N TRP A 13 15.89 -47.80 1.33
CA TRP A 13 15.48 -46.98 2.47
C TRP A 13 15.79 -45.50 2.25
N PHE A 14 17.02 -45.17 1.82
CA PHE A 14 17.39 -43.80 1.49
C PHE A 14 16.59 -43.23 0.31
N GLU A 15 16.33 -44.02 -0.74
CA GLU A 15 15.47 -43.61 -1.85
C GLU A 15 14.04 -43.31 -1.38
N THR A 16 13.48 -44.16 -0.51
CA THR A 16 12.15 -43.95 0.06
C THR A 16 12.08 -42.67 0.87
N LEU A 17 13.09 -42.41 1.72
CA LEU A 17 13.17 -41.16 2.47
C LEU A 17 13.27 -39.94 1.55
N TYR A 18 14.11 -40.03 0.52
CA TYR A 18 14.24 -38.97 -0.47
C TYR A 18 12.91 -38.68 -1.17
N HIS A 19 12.18 -39.73 -1.58
CA HIS A 19 10.85 -39.58 -2.18
C HIS A 19 9.85 -38.92 -1.23
N LEU A 20 9.82 -39.33 0.05
CA LEU A 20 8.95 -38.73 1.07
C LEU A 20 9.27 -37.25 1.30
N PHE A 21 10.55 -36.88 1.38
CA PHE A 21 10.94 -35.45 1.46
C PHE A 21 10.59 -34.68 0.19
N ASN A 22 10.75 -35.28 -0.98
CA ASN A 22 10.43 -34.62 -2.24
C ASN A 22 8.92 -34.38 -2.39
N GLN A 23 8.06 -35.25 -1.86
CA GLN A 23 6.61 -35.03 -1.83
C GLN A 23 6.23 -33.74 -1.09
N LEU A 24 6.96 -33.36 -0.03
CA LEU A 24 6.72 -32.11 0.72
C LEU A 24 6.97 -30.83 -0.11
N ARG A 25 7.57 -30.95 -1.32
CA ARG A 25 7.80 -29.84 -2.26
C ARG A 25 6.61 -29.58 -3.20
N TYR A 26 5.50 -30.28 -3.01
CA TYR A 26 4.27 -30.12 -3.79
C TYR A 26 3.12 -29.63 -2.91
N ASP A 27 2.04 -29.19 -3.55
CA ASP A 27 0.82 -28.84 -2.83
C ASP A 27 0.24 -30.10 -2.18
N LEU A 28 0.11 -30.06 -0.86
CA LEU A 28 -0.35 -31.19 -0.05
C LEU A 28 -1.28 -30.68 1.05
N PRO A 29 -2.44 -31.34 1.26
CA PRO A 29 -3.29 -31.05 2.39
C PRO A 29 -2.65 -31.52 3.71
N LEU A 30 -3.07 -30.92 4.83
CA LEU A 30 -2.53 -31.21 6.16
C LEU A 30 -2.49 -32.72 6.51
N PRO A 31 -3.53 -33.55 6.24
CA PRO A 31 -3.50 -34.97 6.57
C PRO A 31 -2.36 -35.73 5.87
N GLN A 32 -2.07 -35.40 4.60
CA GLN A 32 -0.96 -36.02 3.86
C GLN A 32 0.39 -35.58 4.42
N CYS A 33 0.51 -34.32 4.85
CA CYS A 33 1.72 -33.81 5.50
C CYS A 33 1.99 -34.56 6.82
N LEU A 34 0.95 -34.75 7.64
CA LEU A 34 1.02 -35.51 8.89
C LEU A 34 1.41 -36.97 8.63
N GLN A 35 0.87 -37.59 7.57
CA GLN A 35 1.20 -38.96 7.20
C GLN A 35 2.68 -39.10 6.80
N ILE A 36 3.16 -38.24 5.90
CA ILE A 36 4.56 -38.22 5.45
C ILE A 36 5.50 -37.97 6.63
N LEU A 37 5.23 -36.93 7.43
CA LEU A 37 6.04 -36.61 8.61
C LEU A 37 5.97 -37.70 9.67
N GLY A 38 4.85 -38.41 9.79
CA GLY A 38 4.71 -39.60 10.62
C GLY A 38 5.63 -40.74 10.17
N TYR A 39 5.74 -41.01 8.86
CA TYR A 39 6.70 -41.97 8.32
C TYR A 39 8.14 -41.53 8.58
N LEU A 40 8.47 -40.25 8.34
CA LEU A 40 9.81 -39.70 8.58
C LEU A 40 10.21 -39.76 10.06
N ARG A 41 9.28 -39.44 10.98
CA ARG A 41 9.50 -39.57 12.44
C ARG A 41 9.80 -41.02 12.83
N ARG A 42 9.02 -41.98 12.31
CA ARG A 42 9.24 -43.42 12.57
C ARG A 42 10.57 -43.90 11.99
N ALA A 43 10.89 -43.56 10.74
CA ALA A 43 12.14 -43.95 10.11
C ALA A 43 13.37 -43.40 10.85
N ASN A 44 13.30 -42.16 11.34
CA ASN A 44 14.34 -41.57 12.17
C ASN A 44 14.50 -42.28 13.52
N THR A 45 13.40 -42.71 14.13
CA THR A 45 13.44 -43.49 15.38
C THR A 45 14.20 -44.81 15.17
N VAL A 46 13.94 -45.49 14.05
CA VAL A 46 14.64 -46.73 13.67
C VAL A 46 16.13 -46.48 13.42
N TYR A 47 16.48 -45.43 12.69
CA TYR A 47 17.88 -45.08 12.40
C TYR A 47 18.69 -44.81 13.68
N LYS A 48 18.11 -44.07 14.64
CA LYS A 48 18.75 -43.83 15.95
C LYS A 48 18.97 -45.12 16.73
N SER A 49 17.96 -45.99 16.81
CA SER A 49 18.09 -47.26 17.53
C SER A 49 19.20 -48.15 16.96
N THR A 50 19.50 -48.06 15.65
CA THR A 50 20.59 -48.84 15.04
C THR A 50 21.99 -48.25 15.26
N GLU A 51 22.12 -46.92 15.43
CA GLU A 51 23.39 -46.28 15.78
C GLU A 51 23.78 -46.54 17.24
N ASP A 52 22.80 -46.54 18.15
CA ASP A 52 23.02 -46.83 19.58
C ASP A 52 23.47 -48.29 19.81
N GLU A 53 23.12 -49.23 18.92
CA GLU A 53 23.54 -50.64 19.00
C GLU A 53 24.95 -50.90 18.43
N HIS A 54 25.52 -50.01 17.61
CA HIS A 54 26.81 -50.22 16.93
C HIS A 54 27.94 -49.26 17.36
N GLY A 55 27.75 -48.43 18.39
CA GLY A 55 28.68 -47.39 18.80
C GLY A 55 29.61 -47.72 19.98
N GLN A 56 30.67 -48.50 19.75
CA GLN A 56 31.94 -48.35 20.49
C GLN A 56 32.65 -47.06 20.03
N PHE A 57 32.15 -45.88 20.39
CA PHE A 57 32.92 -44.63 20.34
C PHE A 57 32.41 -43.68 21.44
N PRO A 58 33.28 -43.03 22.23
CA PRO A 58 32.86 -42.18 23.33
C PRO A 58 32.34 -40.85 22.78
N SER A 59 31.06 -40.80 22.43
CA SER A 59 30.36 -39.55 22.17
C SER A 59 30.31 -38.75 23.47
N SER A 60 30.81 -37.52 23.39
CA SER A 60 30.67 -36.49 24.42
C SER A 60 29.28 -36.54 25.07
N LYS A 61 29.24 -36.82 26.36
CA LYS A 61 28.09 -36.55 27.23
C LYS A 61 27.88 -35.04 27.33
N THR A 62 27.28 -34.45 26.31
CA THR A 62 26.76 -33.08 26.35
C THR A 62 25.41 -33.04 25.66
N GLY A 63 24.36 -32.98 26.48
CA GLY A 63 23.21 -32.12 26.21
C GLY A 63 22.16 -32.60 25.20
N SER A 64 20.98 -32.91 25.75
CA SER A 64 19.67 -32.84 25.10
C SER A 64 19.30 -33.97 24.14
N ASN A 65 18.25 -34.72 24.50
CA ASN A 65 17.48 -35.59 23.60
C ASN A 65 16.69 -34.79 22.52
N THR A 66 17.04 -33.52 22.27
CA THR A 66 16.23 -32.52 21.55
C THR A 66 16.63 -32.34 20.08
N SER A 67 17.86 -32.71 19.70
CA SER A 67 18.51 -32.24 18.46
C SER A 67 17.91 -32.65 17.11
N ILE A 68 16.92 -33.56 17.02
CA ILE A 68 16.36 -34.01 15.73
C ILE A 68 14.86 -33.71 15.56
N SER A 69 14.12 -33.44 16.65
CA SER A 69 12.87 -32.67 16.52
C SER A 69 13.17 -31.33 15.82
N ASP A 70 14.31 -30.75 16.18
CA ASP A 70 14.89 -29.51 15.64
C ASP A 70 15.40 -29.63 14.20
N GLY A 71 15.45 -30.83 13.60
CA GLY A 71 15.85 -31.01 12.20
C GLY A 71 14.65 -31.08 11.25
N LEU A 72 13.60 -31.80 11.64
CA LEU A 72 12.47 -32.11 10.76
C LEU A 72 11.65 -30.87 10.40
N HIS A 73 11.47 -29.94 11.35
CA HIS A 73 10.79 -28.67 11.09
C HIS A 73 11.53 -27.82 10.04
N LEU A 74 12.86 -27.80 10.07
CA LEU A 74 13.68 -27.08 9.09
C LEU A 74 13.63 -27.74 7.72
N HIS A 75 13.65 -29.08 7.65
CA HIS A 75 13.48 -29.79 6.37
C HIS A 75 12.09 -29.56 5.78
N PHE A 76 11.04 -29.54 6.61
CA PHE A 76 9.70 -29.16 6.19
C PHE A 76 9.69 -27.73 5.61
N LEU A 77 10.22 -26.74 6.35
CA LEU A 77 10.30 -25.36 5.88
C LEU A 77 11.11 -25.23 4.58
N LYS A 78 12.24 -25.93 4.45
CA LYS A 78 13.04 -25.96 3.21
C LYS A 78 12.24 -26.53 2.03
N ALA A 79 11.54 -27.65 2.22
CA ALA A 79 10.72 -28.24 1.17
C ALA A 79 9.57 -27.33 0.75
N ARG A 80 8.90 -26.71 1.73
CA ARG A 80 7.83 -25.73 1.52
C ARG A 80 8.32 -24.44 0.86
N ASN A 81 9.54 -24.01 1.18
CA ASN A 81 10.17 -22.89 0.52
C ASN A 81 10.41 -23.18 -0.97
N ALA A 82 10.93 -24.36 -1.30
CA ALA A 82 11.13 -24.76 -2.69
C ALA A 82 9.81 -24.86 -3.47
N TRP A 83 8.74 -25.34 -2.84
CA TRP A 83 7.38 -25.35 -3.42
C TRP A 83 6.91 -23.95 -3.78
N PHE A 84 7.09 -23.00 -2.86
CA PHE A 84 6.73 -21.61 -3.04
C PHE A 84 7.59 -20.90 -4.10
N GLU A 85 8.91 -21.07 -4.06
CA GLU A 85 9.84 -20.48 -5.04
C GLU A 85 9.53 -20.94 -6.46
N LYS A 86 9.22 -22.23 -6.64
CA LYS A 86 8.77 -22.75 -7.92
C LYS A 86 7.50 -22.05 -8.40
N ALA A 87 6.50 -21.88 -7.52
CA ALA A 87 5.25 -21.21 -7.89
C ALA A 87 5.47 -19.74 -8.27
N LEU A 88 6.40 -19.03 -7.60
CA LEU A 88 6.77 -17.67 -7.98
C LEU A 88 7.49 -17.62 -9.33
N ASP A 89 8.41 -18.55 -9.59
CA ASP A 89 9.11 -18.64 -10.88
C ASP A 89 8.14 -18.95 -12.02
N ASP A 90 7.22 -19.90 -11.81
CA ASP A 90 6.15 -20.22 -12.75
C ASP A 90 5.28 -18.98 -13.05
N ALA A 91 4.93 -18.18 -12.04
CA ALA A 91 4.17 -16.94 -12.24
C ALA A 91 4.98 -15.90 -13.02
N LYS A 92 6.26 -15.73 -12.70
CA LYS A 92 7.16 -14.79 -13.38
C LYS A 92 7.32 -15.10 -14.88
N ASN A 93 7.35 -16.38 -15.22
CA ASN A 93 7.60 -16.82 -16.60
C ASN A 93 6.32 -16.91 -17.45
N ASN A 94 5.15 -17.09 -16.83
CA ASN A 94 3.91 -17.40 -17.56
C ASN A 94 2.79 -16.35 -17.40
N GLU A 95 2.82 -15.47 -16.40
CA GLU A 95 1.76 -14.47 -16.20
C GLU A 95 2.00 -13.21 -17.04
N SER A 96 0.90 -12.60 -17.49
CA SER A 96 0.96 -11.29 -18.14
C SER A 96 1.28 -10.19 -17.13
N SER A 97 1.92 -9.10 -17.60
CA SER A 97 2.30 -7.95 -16.76
C SER A 97 1.13 -7.43 -15.90
N GLU A 98 -0.07 -7.34 -16.49
CA GLU A 98 -1.29 -6.84 -15.82
C GLU A 98 -1.83 -7.79 -14.73
N LYS A 99 -1.49 -9.08 -14.79
CA LYS A 99 -1.96 -10.10 -13.83
C LYS A 99 -0.89 -10.48 -12.82
N TYR A 100 0.36 -10.20 -13.12
CA TYR A 100 1.52 -10.64 -12.36
C TYR A 100 1.43 -10.28 -10.88
N LEU A 101 1.23 -9.00 -10.52
CA LEU A 101 1.19 -8.59 -9.12
C LEU A 101 0.05 -9.24 -8.33
N ARG A 102 -1.14 -9.35 -8.93
CA ARG A 102 -2.29 -10.05 -8.34
C ARG A 102 -1.96 -11.52 -8.10
N ARG A 103 -1.32 -12.17 -9.08
CA ARG A 103 -0.89 -13.56 -8.93
C ARG A 103 0.13 -13.71 -7.81
N ILE A 104 1.10 -12.80 -7.71
CA ILE A 104 2.12 -12.82 -6.64
C ILE A 104 1.45 -12.68 -5.26
N VAL A 105 0.52 -11.74 -5.06
CA VAL A 105 -0.21 -11.58 -3.80
C VAL A 105 -1.02 -12.83 -3.46
N GLU A 106 -1.71 -13.42 -4.45
CA GLU A 106 -2.48 -14.65 -4.29
C GLU A 106 -1.60 -15.84 -3.86
N LEU A 107 -0.45 -16.02 -4.50
CA LEU A 107 0.52 -17.07 -4.17
C LEU A 107 1.06 -16.88 -2.75
N HIS A 108 1.42 -15.66 -2.37
CA HIS A 108 1.82 -15.38 -0.99
C HIS A 108 0.71 -15.73 -0.01
N ARG A 109 -0.56 -15.40 -0.32
CA ARG A 109 -1.69 -15.73 0.54
C ARG A 109 -1.82 -17.24 0.76
N ILE A 110 -1.93 -18.00 -0.33
CA ILE A 110 -2.19 -19.44 -0.27
C ILE A 110 -1.00 -20.16 0.37
N HIS A 111 0.21 -19.94 -0.14
CA HIS A 111 1.37 -20.73 0.26
C HIS A 111 1.78 -20.42 1.70
N LEU A 112 1.91 -19.14 2.08
CA LEU A 112 2.32 -18.82 3.45
C LEU A 112 1.26 -19.27 4.46
N PHE A 113 -0.03 -19.19 4.12
CA PHE A 113 -1.10 -19.64 5.03
C PHE A 113 -1.05 -21.15 5.22
N ASN A 114 -0.89 -21.91 4.13
CA ASN A 114 -0.75 -23.36 4.19
C ASN A 114 0.49 -23.76 5.01
N VAL A 115 1.65 -23.17 4.74
CA VAL A 115 2.88 -23.49 5.47
C VAL A 115 2.76 -23.14 6.95
N LEU A 116 2.23 -21.97 7.28
CA LEU A 116 2.08 -21.51 8.65
C LEU A 116 1.10 -22.41 9.43
N THR A 117 -0.09 -22.67 8.89
CA THR A 117 -1.10 -23.50 9.55
C THR A 117 -0.65 -24.96 9.68
N GLN A 118 0.01 -25.51 8.65
CA GLN A 118 0.56 -26.86 8.70
C GLN A 118 1.70 -26.98 9.69
N HIS A 119 2.66 -26.05 9.68
CA HIS A 119 3.77 -26.04 10.62
C HIS A 119 3.25 -25.97 12.06
N LYS A 120 2.32 -25.04 12.33
CA LYS A 120 1.70 -24.91 13.66
C LYS A 120 1.01 -26.22 14.07
N SER A 121 0.22 -26.83 13.20
CA SER A 121 -0.49 -28.06 13.50
C SER A 121 0.44 -29.26 13.74
N ILE A 122 1.53 -29.37 12.99
CA ILE A 122 2.44 -30.52 13.04
C ILE A 122 3.43 -30.42 14.20
N PHE A 123 3.97 -29.22 14.46
CA PHE A 123 5.10 -29.04 15.38
C PHE A 123 4.71 -28.39 16.70
N LEU A 124 3.59 -27.64 16.76
CA LEU A 124 3.13 -27.03 18.03
C LEU A 124 2.12 -27.87 18.81
N SER A 125 1.40 -28.78 18.16
CA SER A 125 0.38 -29.61 18.82
C SER A 125 0.97 -30.68 19.76
N ASP A 126 2.22 -31.10 19.51
CA ASP A 126 2.94 -32.13 20.28
C ASP A 126 3.81 -31.55 21.41
N ALA A 127 3.91 -30.21 21.55
CA ALA A 127 4.75 -29.56 22.55
C ALA A 127 4.08 -29.56 23.94
N GLN A 128 4.21 -30.68 24.66
CA GLN A 128 4.11 -30.70 26.11
C GLN A 128 5.22 -29.80 26.70
N GLU A 129 4.84 -28.96 27.67
CA GLU A 129 5.69 -28.12 28.53
C GLU A 129 6.23 -26.78 27.97
N SER A 130 5.53 -25.71 28.38
CA SER A 130 5.89 -24.29 28.61
C SER A 130 7.14 -23.64 27.99
N LYS A 131 8.31 -24.26 27.92
CA LYS A 131 9.57 -23.60 27.50
C LYS A 131 9.76 -23.49 25.98
N VAL A 132 9.25 -24.44 25.19
CA VAL A 132 9.31 -24.38 23.72
C VAL A 132 8.34 -23.35 23.15
N LYS A 133 7.20 -23.14 23.83
CA LYS A 133 6.22 -22.11 23.45
C LYS A 133 6.81 -20.69 23.52
N ASP A 134 7.62 -20.39 24.54
CA ASP A 134 8.22 -19.05 24.70
C ASP A 134 9.30 -18.77 23.63
N ASP A 135 10.07 -19.78 23.20
CA ASP A 135 11.13 -19.63 22.18
C ASP A 135 10.58 -19.65 20.74
N GLU A 136 9.41 -20.26 20.50
CA GLU A 136 8.75 -20.23 19.19
C GLU A 136 7.77 -19.05 19.01
N LEU A 137 7.23 -18.50 20.10
CA LEU A 137 6.58 -17.19 20.15
C LEU A 137 7.59 -16.04 20.17
N SER A 138 8.85 -16.33 20.52
CA SER A 138 9.96 -15.43 20.25
C SER A 138 10.08 -15.24 18.73
N GLY A 139 10.19 -14.00 18.27
CA GLY A 139 10.38 -13.65 16.85
C GLY A 139 11.64 -14.25 16.19
N THR A 140 12.38 -15.10 16.92
CA THR A 140 13.61 -15.80 16.52
C THR A 140 13.37 -17.22 15.99
N SER A 141 12.14 -17.74 16.00
CA SER A 141 11.87 -19.09 15.47
C SER A 141 12.15 -19.19 13.96
N ALA A 142 12.54 -20.38 13.49
CA ALA A 142 12.82 -20.62 12.06
C ALA A 142 11.60 -20.30 11.18
N LEU A 143 10.39 -20.55 11.67
CA LEU A 143 9.14 -20.21 11.00
C LEU A 143 8.93 -18.70 10.92
N SER A 144 9.19 -17.96 12.01
CA SER A 144 9.11 -16.49 12.05
C SER A 144 10.11 -15.86 11.08
N CYS A 145 11.35 -16.35 11.05
CA CYS A 145 12.37 -15.90 10.10
C CYS A 145 11.98 -16.20 8.65
N TRP A 146 11.49 -17.42 8.38
CA TRP A 146 10.99 -17.80 7.06
C TRP A 146 9.85 -16.88 6.61
N LEU A 147 8.84 -16.67 7.45
CA LEU A 147 7.71 -15.81 7.14
C LEU A 147 8.18 -14.38 6.86
N LYS A 148 9.02 -13.81 7.73
CA LYS A 148 9.59 -12.48 7.55
C LYS A 148 10.26 -12.33 6.17
N GLN A 149 11.12 -13.28 5.79
CA GLN A 149 11.78 -13.25 4.48
C GLN A 149 10.77 -13.26 3.31
N LYS A 150 9.67 -14.00 3.41
CA LYS A 150 8.64 -14.02 2.36
C LYS A 150 7.84 -12.70 2.32
N VAL A 151 7.58 -12.07 3.46
CA VAL A 151 6.95 -10.74 3.51
C VAL A 151 7.87 -9.67 2.91
N GLU A 152 9.17 -9.72 3.21
CA GLU A 152 10.17 -8.82 2.64
C GLU A 152 10.25 -8.98 1.12
N LEU A 153 10.22 -10.22 0.62
CA LEU A 153 10.16 -10.48 -0.83
C LEU A 153 8.89 -9.89 -1.47
N LEU A 154 7.72 -10.11 -0.87
CA LEU A 154 6.47 -9.52 -1.36
C LEU A 154 6.55 -8.00 -1.42
N ALA A 155 7.04 -7.38 -0.34
CA ALA A 155 7.18 -5.93 -0.25
C ALA A 155 8.14 -5.39 -1.32
N GLN A 156 9.25 -6.09 -1.61
CA GLN A 156 10.18 -5.71 -2.66
C GLN A 156 9.54 -5.76 -4.05
N ILE A 157 8.81 -6.83 -4.37
CA ILE A 157 8.12 -6.98 -5.66
C ILE A 157 7.06 -5.87 -5.82
N LEU A 158 6.21 -5.68 -4.81
CA LEU A 158 5.20 -4.62 -4.83
C LEU A 158 5.85 -3.24 -4.98
N ASN A 159 6.89 -2.92 -4.21
CA ASN A 159 7.52 -1.59 -4.27
C ASN A 159 8.13 -1.28 -5.65
N GLN A 160 8.56 -2.30 -6.40
CA GLN A 160 9.15 -2.12 -7.74
C GLN A 160 8.09 -1.88 -8.82
N ASP A 161 6.99 -2.62 -8.78
CA ASP A 161 6.05 -2.69 -9.89
C ASP A 161 4.72 -1.94 -9.65
N LEU A 162 4.37 -1.63 -8.39
CA LEU A 162 3.06 -1.05 -8.03
C LEU A 162 2.81 0.32 -8.65
N LEU A 163 3.85 1.10 -8.98
CA LEU A 163 3.72 2.39 -9.68
C LEU A 163 3.25 2.26 -11.14
N ARG A 164 3.33 1.06 -11.72
CA ARG A 164 2.97 0.81 -13.13
C ARG A 164 1.49 0.44 -13.30
N GLU A 165 0.81 0.12 -12.21
CA GLU A 165 -0.61 -0.24 -12.23
C GLU A 165 -1.47 0.99 -12.55
N ASP A 166 -2.54 0.78 -13.31
CA ASP A 166 -3.60 1.77 -13.50
C ASP A 166 -4.45 1.90 -12.22
N GLU A 167 -5.29 2.94 -12.17
CA GLU A 167 -6.10 3.27 -10.98
C GLU A 167 -7.00 2.10 -10.53
N SER A 168 -7.66 1.43 -11.49
CA SER A 168 -8.57 0.32 -11.17
C SER A 168 -7.82 -0.91 -10.63
N SER A 169 -6.65 -1.19 -11.21
CA SER A 169 -5.82 -2.31 -10.76
C SER A 169 -5.18 -2.03 -9.42
N PHE A 170 -4.74 -0.79 -9.18
CA PHE A 170 -4.16 -0.36 -7.92
C PHE A 170 -5.14 -0.52 -6.76
N GLU A 171 -6.40 -0.08 -6.92
CA GLU A 171 -7.44 -0.28 -5.91
C GLU A 171 -7.69 -1.77 -5.63
N SER A 172 -7.86 -2.56 -6.69
CA SER A 172 -8.08 -4.01 -6.57
C SER A 172 -6.91 -4.70 -5.83
N LEU A 173 -5.67 -4.33 -6.17
CA LEU A 173 -4.47 -4.89 -5.56
C LEU A 173 -4.31 -4.46 -4.09
N LEU A 174 -4.64 -3.21 -3.75
CA LEU A 174 -4.70 -2.73 -2.37
C LEU A 174 -5.68 -3.58 -1.54
N ASN A 175 -6.89 -3.79 -2.06
CA ASN A 175 -7.91 -4.61 -1.40
C ASN A 175 -7.45 -6.05 -1.20
N GLN A 176 -6.81 -6.66 -2.20
CA GLN A 176 -6.24 -8.00 -2.10
C GLN A 176 -5.12 -8.07 -1.04
N CYS A 177 -4.25 -7.06 -0.96
CA CYS A 177 -3.21 -6.99 0.07
C CYS A 177 -3.80 -6.80 1.47
N MET A 178 -4.85 -6.00 1.63
CA MET A 178 -5.53 -5.84 2.93
C MET A 178 -6.22 -7.14 3.36
N TYR A 179 -6.85 -7.84 2.41
CA TYR A 179 -7.43 -9.16 2.68
C TYR A 179 -6.38 -10.20 3.08
N LEU A 180 -5.23 -10.22 2.37
CA LEU A 180 -4.07 -11.01 2.76
C LEU A 180 -3.66 -10.67 4.20
N CYS A 181 -3.42 -9.41 4.53
CA CYS A 181 -3.01 -9.04 5.89
C CYS A 181 -4.02 -9.46 6.97
N LEU A 182 -5.32 -9.25 6.71
CA LEU A 182 -6.40 -9.65 7.62
C LEU A 182 -6.39 -11.16 7.89
N SER A 183 -6.17 -11.96 6.84
CA SER A 183 -6.11 -13.43 6.96
C SER A 183 -4.94 -13.88 7.86
N PHE A 184 -3.80 -13.20 7.79
CA PHE A 184 -2.63 -13.52 8.62
C PHE A 184 -2.68 -12.90 10.03
N GLY A 185 -3.40 -11.79 10.21
CA GLY A 185 -3.60 -11.19 11.54
C GLY A 185 -4.20 -12.17 12.55
N ARG A 186 -5.10 -13.05 12.10
CA ARG A 186 -5.71 -14.12 12.94
C ARG A 186 -4.72 -15.17 13.43
N VAL A 187 -3.60 -15.34 12.73
CA VAL A 187 -2.56 -16.31 13.04
C VAL A 187 -1.27 -15.64 13.54
N GLY A 188 -1.34 -14.36 13.91
CA GLY A 188 -0.24 -13.61 14.52
C GLY A 188 0.83 -13.11 13.54
N GLY A 189 0.52 -13.05 12.25
CA GLY A 189 1.44 -12.63 11.19
C GLY A 189 0.97 -11.40 10.41
N ASP A 190 0.39 -10.40 11.07
CA ASP A 190 -0.12 -9.20 10.39
C ASP A 190 0.99 -8.43 9.66
N MET A 191 0.78 -8.13 8.39
CA MET A 191 1.78 -7.52 7.50
C MET A 191 1.44 -6.06 7.15
N ARG A 192 0.38 -5.47 7.73
CA ARG A 192 -0.06 -4.11 7.39
C ARG A 192 1.03 -3.07 7.64
N SER A 193 1.84 -3.23 8.69
CA SER A 193 2.96 -2.33 9.00
C SER A 193 4.02 -2.28 7.90
N VAL A 194 4.14 -3.33 7.09
CA VAL A 194 5.08 -3.43 5.97
C VAL A 194 4.42 -3.00 4.65
N LEU A 195 3.19 -3.45 4.40
CA LEU A 195 2.54 -3.23 3.10
C LEU A 195 1.88 -1.85 2.98
N THR A 196 1.21 -1.36 4.03
CA THR A 196 0.47 -0.07 3.95
C THR A 196 1.35 1.14 3.60
N PRO A 197 2.61 1.26 4.07
CA PRO A 197 3.47 2.38 3.67
C PRO A 197 3.78 2.41 2.16
N LEU A 198 3.82 1.25 1.48
CA LEU A 198 4.10 1.18 0.04
C LEU A 198 3.00 1.87 -0.76
N PHE A 199 1.73 1.49 -0.52
CA PHE A 199 0.57 2.10 -1.16
C PHE A 199 0.45 3.58 -0.81
N ARG A 200 0.66 3.93 0.47
CA ARG A 200 0.65 5.33 0.94
C ARG A 200 1.63 6.20 0.15
N ASN A 201 2.87 5.74 -0.03
CA ASN A 201 3.91 6.50 -0.70
C ASN A 201 3.58 6.74 -2.18
N ILE A 202 2.96 5.76 -2.84
CA ILE A 202 2.54 5.88 -4.24
C ILE A 202 1.40 6.87 -4.39
N MET A 203 0.38 6.80 -3.52
CA MET A 203 -0.72 7.77 -3.50
C MET A 203 -0.21 9.20 -3.33
N LEU A 204 0.73 9.42 -2.40
CA LEU A 204 1.35 10.74 -2.21
C LEU A 204 2.16 11.20 -3.42
N THR A 205 2.88 10.28 -4.07
CA THR A 205 3.63 10.58 -5.29
C THR A 205 2.69 11.00 -6.43
N GLN A 206 1.58 10.27 -6.61
CA GLN A 206 0.56 10.58 -7.62
C GLN A 206 -0.15 11.90 -7.32
N LEU A 207 -0.49 12.17 -6.06
CA LEU A 207 -1.06 13.44 -5.60
C LEU A 207 -0.15 14.62 -5.96
N HIS A 208 1.12 14.56 -5.56
CA HIS A 208 2.07 15.64 -5.84
C HIS A 208 2.29 15.82 -7.34
N SER A 209 2.49 14.72 -8.09
CA SER A 209 2.64 14.77 -9.54
C SER A 209 1.41 15.36 -10.25
N GLY A 210 0.21 14.99 -9.79
CA GLY A 210 -1.05 15.49 -10.32
C GLY A 210 -1.25 16.98 -10.09
N LEU A 211 -0.98 17.46 -8.88
CA LEU A 211 -1.06 18.90 -8.57
C LEU A 211 -0.01 19.71 -9.32
N GLU A 212 1.23 19.21 -9.44
CA GLU A 212 2.26 19.89 -10.22
C GLU A 212 1.90 19.98 -11.72
N LYS A 213 1.27 18.94 -12.27
CA LYS A 213 0.72 18.99 -13.64
C LYS A 213 -0.36 20.05 -13.78
N ALA A 214 -1.32 20.11 -12.85
CA ALA A 214 -2.38 21.13 -12.85
C ALA A 214 -1.80 22.55 -12.73
N ASN A 215 -0.84 22.76 -11.81
CA ASN A 215 -0.15 24.04 -11.64
C ASN A 215 0.62 24.46 -12.90
N SER A 216 1.39 23.55 -13.48
CA SER A 216 2.20 23.82 -14.68
C SER A 216 1.33 24.11 -15.89
N HIS A 217 0.22 23.38 -16.02
CA HIS A 217 -0.77 23.62 -17.06
C HIS A 217 -1.41 25.01 -16.91
N PHE A 218 -1.84 25.37 -15.70
CA PHE A 218 -2.39 26.69 -15.41
C PHE A 218 -1.39 27.82 -15.71
N ASP A 219 -0.13 27.69 -15.28
CA ASP A 219 0.94 28.64 -15.61
C ASP A 219 1.11 28.81 -17.13
N ASN A 220 1.14 27.70 -17.87
CA ASN A 220 1.28 27.74 -19.32
C ASN A 220 0.07 28.38 -20.02
N GLN A 221 -1.14 28.12 -19.52
CA GLN A 221 -2.35 28.78 -20.03
C GLN A 221 -2.35 30.27 -19.78
N MET A 222 -1.93 30.70 -18.58
CA MET A 222 -1.86 32.12 -18.24
C MET A 222 -0.85 32.88 -19.11
N LYS A 223 0.23 32.25 -19.59
CA LYS A 223 1.20 32.90 -20.50
C LYS A 223 0.63 33.33 -21.84
N SER A 224 -0.38 32.61 -22.36
CA SER A 224 -1.05 32.93 -23.62
C SER A 224 -2.47 33.47 -23.43
N TYR A 225 -2.91 33.61 -22.18
CA TYR A 225 -4.25 34.06 -21.86
C TYR A 225 -4.47 35.51 -22.28
N LYS A 226 -5.61 35.74 -22.93
CA LYS A 226 -6.10 37.07 -23.26
C LYS A 226 -7.36 37.32 -22.45
N VAL A 227 -7.33 38.37 -21.63
CA VAL A 227 -8.48 38.73 -20.81
C VAL A 227 -9.62 39.12 -21.74
N SER A 228 -10.66 38.29 -21.76
CA SER A 228 -11.78 38.50 -22.66
C SER A 228 -12.69 39.62 -22.14
N SER A 229 -13.29 40.39 -23.04
CA SER A 229 -14.38 41.33 -22.71
C SER A 229 -15.69 40.56 -22.52
N ILE A 230 -15.77 39.80 -21.43
CA ILE A 230 -16.96 39.03 -21.07
C ILE A 230 -18.02 39.99 -20.54
N LYS A 231 -19.23 39.89 -21.10
CA LYS A 231 -20.41 40.47 -20.47
C LYS A 231 -20.87 39.44 -19.45
N ASN A 232 -20.67 39.69 -18.16
CA ASN A 232 -21.09 38.78 -17.09
C ASN A 232 -22.63 38.68 -17.08
N VAL A 233 -23.17 37.75 -17.87
CA VAL A 233 -24.61 37.51 -17.92
C VAL A 233 -24.97 36.67 -16.70
N PRO A 234 -25.89 37.14 -15.83
CA PRO A 234 -26.33 36.36 -14.69
C PRO A 234 -26.90 35.03 -15.15
N ARG A 235 -26.34 33.92 -14.65
CA ARG A 235 -26.86 32.57 -14.93
C ARG A 235 -27.92 32.22 -13.91
N PRO A 236 -29.03 31.58 -14.32
CA PRO A 236 -30.06 31.12 -13.39
C PRO A 236 -29.47 30.08 -12.43
N VAL A 237 -29.66 30.29 -11.12
CA VAL A 237 -29.20 29.36 -10.09
C VAL A 237 -29.96 28.04 -10.24
N ASN A 238 -29.27 26.99 -10.67
CA ASN A 238 -29.86 25.66 -10.79
C ASN A 238 -29.67 24.90 -9.47
N GLU A 239 -30.72 24.86 -8.64
CA GLU A 239 -30.69 24.21 -7.31
C GLU A 239 -30.31 22.72 -7.36
N ASN A 240 -30.50 22.07 -8.51
CA ASN A 240 -30.12 20.67 -8.71
C ASN A 240 -28.62 20.45 -9.00
N MET A 241 -27.86 21.52 -9.29
CA MET A 241 -26.42 21.46 -9.61
C MET A 241 -25.50 21.95 -8.48
N ILE A 242 -26.01 22.18 -7.27
CA ILE A 242 -25.27 22.69 -6.09
C ILE A 242 -24.03 21.83 -5.72
N GLN A 243 -23.92 20.61 -6.24
CA GLN A 243 -22.79 19.69 -6.00
C GLN A 243 -21.67 19.77 -7.06
N GLY A 244 -21.90 20.41 -8.21
CA GLY A 244 -20.90 20.54 -9.28
C GLY A 244 -19.90 21.68 -9.06
N PRO A 245 -18.88 21.80 -9.93
CA PRO A 245 -17.98 22.96 -9.96
C PRO A 245 -18.77 24.26 -10.18
N PRO A 246 -18.34 25.40 -9.61
CA PRO A 246 -19.02 26.68 -9.78
C PRO A 246 -19.10 27.09 -11.26
N GLU A 247 -20.31 27.33 -11.76
CA GLU A 247 -20.53 27.62 -13.19
C GLU A 247 -19.84 28.91 -13.65
N ASN A 248 -19.66 29.88 -12.75
CA ASN A 248 -18.98 31.16 -13.02
C ASN A 248 -17.54 30.95 -13.50
N LEU A 249 -16.89 29.83 -13.12
CA LEU A 249 -15.56 29.50 -13.60
C LEU A 249 -15.52 29.28 -15.11
N LEU A 250 -16.64 28.93 -15.75
CA LEU A 250 -16.71 28.71 -17.20
C LEU A 250 -16.50 30.00 -18.00
N ASP A 251 -16.77 31.16 -17.40
CA ASP A 251 -16.42 32.46 -18.01
C ASP A 251 -14.89 32.63 -18.03
N TYR A 252 -14.17 32.01 -17.09
CA TYR A 252 -12.72 32.08 -16.94
C TYR A 252 -12.06 30.73 -17.23
N TYR A 253 -11.96 30.39 -18.52
CA TYR A 253 -11.46 29.09 -18.97
C TYR A 253 -10.19 28.56 -18.25
N PRO A 254 -9.13 29.36 -18.00
CA PRO A 254 -7.98 28.88 -17.23
C PRO A 254 -8.32 28.42 -15.80
N LEU A 255 -9.28 29.09 -15.12
CA LEU A 255 -9.75 28.67 -13.79
C LEU A 255 -10.60 27.41 -13.85
N ALA A 256 -11.48 27.29 -14.84
CA ALA A 256 -12.28 26.08 -15.04
C ALA A 256 -11.38 24.85 -15.26
N GLU A 257 -10.38 24.98 -16.13
CA GLU A 257 -9.39 23.92 -16.39
C GLU A 257 -8.55 23.60 -15.16
N TYR A 258 -8.07 24.61 -14.44
CA TYR A 258 -7.32 24.41 -13.20
C TYR A 258 -8.16 23.70 -12.13
N CYS A 259 -9.41 24.12 -11.93
CA CYS A 259 -10.37 23.48 -11.03
C CYS A 259 -10.58 22.00 -11.40
N ASN A 260 -10.77 21.70 -12.69
CA ASN A 260 -10.91 20.32 -13.17
C ASN A 260 -9.65 19.49 -12.90
N GLY A 261 -8.46 20.08 -13.08
CA GLY A 261 -7.19 19.45 -12.72
C GLY A 261 -7.13 19.08 -11.23
N LEU A 262 -7.46 20.03 -10.34
CA LEU A 262 -7.51 19.80 -8.89
C LEU A 262 -8.51 18.71 -8.49
N LEU A 263 -9.71 18.73 -9.09
CA LEU A 263 -10.74 17.71 -8.86
C LEU A 263 -10.32 16.34 -9.37
N THR A 264 -9.64 16.27 -10.51
CA THR A 264 -9.10 15.01 -11.05
C THR A 264 -8.13 14.36 -10.06
N VAL A 265 -7.23 15.16 -9.46
CA VAL A 265 -6.30 14.67 -8.44
C VAL A 265 -7.04 14.22 -7.17
N LEU A 266 -8.06 14.96 -6.74
CA LEU A 266 -8.83 14.56 -5.55
C LEU A 266 -9.63 13.28 -5.80
N ASN A 267 -10.18 13.11 -7.00
CA ASN A 267 -10.97 11.94 -7.39
C ASN A 267 -10.12 10.67 -7.41
N SER A 268 -8.87 10.73 -7.85
CA SER A 268 -7.99 9.55 -7.86
C SER A 268 -7.65 9.02 -6.46
N LEU A 269 -7.81 9.85 -5.43
CA LEU A 269 -7.64 9.45 -4.03
C LEU A 269 -8.92 8.85 -3.43
N ARG A 270 -10.10 9.07 -4.01
CA ARG A 270 -11.40 8.93 -3.33
C ARG A 270 -11.65 7.55 -2.72
N VAL A 271 -11.29 6.48 -3.42
CA VAL A 271 -11.62 5.11 -2.98
C VAL A 271 -10.56 4.53 -2.06
N THR A 272 -9.32 5.04 -2.13
CA THR A 272 -8.15 4.41 -1.51
C THR A 272 -7.44 5.28 -0.48
N ALA A 273 -7.84 6.54 -0.29
CA ALA A 273 -7.17 7.50 0.57
C ALA A 273 -7.13 7.05 2.04
N PRO A 274 -5.95 6.74 2.59
CA PRO A 274 -5.84 6.48 4.01
C PRO A 274 -5.92 7.81 4.77
N LEU A 275 -6.65 7.85 5.89
CA LEU A 275 -6.84 9.11 6.62
C LEU A 275 -5.53 9.68 7.22
N ASN A 276 -4.47 8.89 7.30
CA ASN A 276 -3.15 9.30 7.79
C ASN A 276 -2.31 10.13 6.79
N ILE A 277 -2.82 10.41 5.56
CA ILE A 277 -2.18 11.36 4.62
C ILE A 277 -2.86 12.73 4.61
N VAL A 278 -3.87 12.94 5.45
CA VAL A 278 -4.72 14.13 5.36
C VAL A 278 -3.93 15.44 5.49
N LYS A 279 -2.94 15.50 6.40
CA LYS A 279 -2.11 16.68 6.58
C LYS A 279 -1.33 17.01 5.32
N GLU A 280 -0.72 16.01 4.70
CA GLU A 280 0.01 16.15 3.45
C GLU A 280 -0.89 16.59 2.30
N VAL A 281 -2.11 16.04 2.20
CA VAL A 281 -3.10 16.45 1.20
C VAL A 281 -3.45 17.92 1.35
N TYR A 282 -3.89 18.37 2.52
CA TYR A 282 -4.25 19.77 2.75
C TYR A 282 -3.08 20.72 2.49
N ASN A 283 -1.87 20.35 2.90
CA ASN A 283 -0.66 21.13 2.62
C ASN A 283 -0.32 21.20 1.13
N ALA A 284 -0.53 20.12 0.37
CA ALA A 284 -0.26 20.10 -1.06
C ALA A 284 -1.24 20.99 -1.83
N PHE A 285 -2.54 20.94 -1.50
CA PHE A 285 -3.54 21.84 -2.08
C PHE A 285 -3.30 23.30 -1.69
N ARG A 286 -2.94 23.58 -0.43
CA ARG A 286 -2.52 24.93 -0.01
C ARG A 286 -1.40 25.48 -0.88
N LYS A 287 -0.32 24.72 -1.06
CA LYS A 287 0.81 25.11 -1.91
C LYS A 287 0.40 25.31 -3.37
N SER A 288 -0.53 24.49 -3.87
CA SER A 288 -1.09 24.64 -5.21
C SER A 288 -1.84 25.97 -5.37
N PHE A 289 -2.67 26.36 -4.40
CA PHE A 289 -3.33 27.67 -4.40
C PHE A 289 -2.35 28.83 -4.28
N GLU A 290 -1.36 28.76 -3.37
CA GLU A 290 -0.31 29.77 -3.26
C GLU A 290 0.45 29.94 -4.58
N LYS A 291 0.70 28.84 -5.31
CA LYS A 291 1.32 28.87 -6.63
C LYS A 291 0.43 29.54 -7.67
N ALA A 292 -0.88 29.23 -7.68
CA ALA A 292 -1.84 29.89 -8.55
C ALA A 292 -1.92 31.40 -8.29
N VAL A 293 -1.91 31.83 -7.02
CA VAL A 293 -1.83 33.24 -6.65
C VAL A 293 -0.58 33.90 -7.21
N GLN A 294 0.59 33.28 -7.06
CA GLN A 294 1.85 33.80 -7.64
C GLN A 294 1.76 33.95 -9.16
N ILE A 295 1.16 32.99 -9.86
CA ILE A 295 0.95 33.04 -11.31
C ILE A 295 0.06 34.23 -11.68
N LEU A 296 -1.04 34.44 -10.95
CA LEU A 296 -1.99 35.53 -11.20
C LEU A 296 -1.39 36.92 -10.96
N VAL A 297 -0.66 37.08 -9.85
CA VAL A 297 0.04 38.33 -9.54
C VAL A 297 1.09 38.64 -10.60
N ALA A 298 1.89 37.63 -11.01
CA ALA A 298 2.91 37.81 -12.04
C ALA A 298 2.30 38.17 -13.40
N PHE A 299 1.19 37.53 -13.78
CA PHE A 299 0.45 37.86 -14.99
C PHE A 299 -0.06 39.31 -14.97
N TYR A 300 -0.70 39.73 -13.87
CA TYR A 300 -1.21 41.09 -13.74
C TYR A 300 -0.10 42.13 -13.88
N HIS A 301 1.00 41.98 -13.15
CA HIS A 301 2.10 42.95 -13.21
C HIS A 301 2.71 43.08 -14.60
N LYS A 302 2.73 41.98 -15.37
CA LYS A 302 3.25 41.97 -16.73
C LYS A 302 2.30 42.66 -17.72
N GLU A 303 0.99 42.42 -17.62
CA GLU A 303 0.02 42.80 -18.65
C GLU A 303 -0.81 44.06 -18.29
N GLN A 304 -0.81 44.52 -17.03
CA GLN A 304 -1.69 45.61 -16.53
C GLN A 304 -1.64 46.91 -17.33
N GLN A 305 -0.48 47.26 -17.93
CA GLN A 305 -0.31 48.49 -18.72
C GLN A 305 -1.02 48.40 -20.09
N GLY A 306 -1.25 47.18 -20.58
CA GLY A 306 -1.93 46.93 -21.85
C GLY A 306 -3.45 46.79 -21.74
N PHE A 307 -3.99 46.69 -20.53
CA PHE A 307 -5.43 46.47 -20.33
C PHE A 307 -6.27 47.71 -20.63
N ALA A 308 -7.32 47.52 -21.42
CA ALA A 308 -8.48 48.41 -21.41
C ALA A 308 -9.22 48.32 -20.06
N ASP A 309 -10.03 49.33 -19.72
CA ASP A 309 -10.74 49.36 -18.44
C ASP A 309 -11.66 48.15 -18.23
N ILE A 310 -12.33 47.69 -19.30
CA ILE A 310 -13.16 46.49 -19.28
C ILE A 310 -12.36 45.21 -19.03
N GLU A 311 -11.15 45.11 -19.61
CA GLU A 311 -10.26 43.96 -19.41
C GLU A 311 -9.72 43.97 -17.98
N ARG A 312 -9.33 45.14 -17.46
CA ARG A 312 -8.90 45.29 -16.08
C ARG A 312 -10.00 44.85 -15.11
N GLN A 313 -11.23 45.28 -15.34
CA GLN A 313 -12.39 44.86 -14.54
C GLN A 313 -12.62 43.35 -14.61
N ASN A 314 -12.55 42.76 -15.80
CA ASN A 314 -12.74 41.32 -15.97
C ASN A 314 -11.63 40.49 -15.32
N PHE A 315 -10.40 41.00 -15.31
CA PHE A 315 -9.31 40.34 -14.58
C PHE A 315 -9.48 40.43 -13.06
N VAL A 316 -10.06 41.52 -12.55
CA VAL A 316 -10.43 41.62 -11.14
C VAL A 316 -11.49 40.58 -10.78
N LEU A 317 -12.52 40.44 -11.62
CA LEU A 317 -13.55 39.41 -11.42
C LEU A 317 -13.01 37.98 -11.55
N PHE A 318 -12.03 37.76 -12.43
CA PHE A 318 -11.28 36.50 -12.50
C PHE A 318 -10.62 36.20 -11.14
N CYS A 319 -9.92 37.16 -10.54
CA CYS A 319 -9.26 36.99 -9.25
C CYS A 319 -10.27 36.77 -8.12
N VAL A 320 -11.41 37.47 -8.15
CA VAL A 320 -12.51 37.25 -7.20
C VAL A 320 -13.08 35.84 -7.35
N SER A 321 -13.31 35.35 -8.57
CA SER A 321 -13.83 33.99 -8.79
C SER A 321 -12.85 32.91 -8.33
N PHE A 322 -11.54 33.14 -8.49
CA PHE A 322 -10.53 32.26 -7.89
C PHE A 322 -10.65 32.20 -6.35
N CYS A 323 -10.80 33.35 -5.70
CA CYS A 323 -10.84 33.46 -4.23
C CYS A 323 -12.15 32.97 -3.63
N GLU A 324 -13.29 33.37 -4.20
CA GLU A 324 -14.62 33.20 -3.60
C GLU A 324 -15.38 31.98 -4.17
N ASP A 325 -15.01 31.49 -5.36
CA ASP A 325 -15.67 30.31 -5.95
C ASP A 325 -14.75 29.08 -5.92
N LEU A 326 -13.54 29.17 -6.48
CA LEU A 326 -12.66 28.01 -6.69
C LEU A 326 -12.08 27.47 -5.37
N ILE A 327 -11.41 28.31 -4.56
CA ILE A 327 -10.82 27.86 -3.29
C ILE A 327 -11.88 27.26 -2.36
N PRO A 328 -13.05 27.90 -2.14
CA PRO A 328 -14.08 27.35 -1.25
C PRO A 328 -14.67 26.04 -1.78
N HIS A 329 -14.86 25.93 -3.10
CA HIS A 329 -15.35 24.69 -3.71
C HIS A 329 -14.39 23.52 -3.47
N ILE A 330 -13.10 23.68 -3.77
CA ILE A 330 -12.10 22.62 -3.57
C ILE A 330 -11.93 22.31 -2.07
N THR A 331 -11.96 23.33 -1.20
CA THR A 331 -11.90 23.13 0.26
C THR A 331 -13.09 22.32 0.78
N LYS A 332 -14.29 22.57 0.24
CA LYS A 332 -15.47 21.76 0.52
C LYS A 332 -15.27 20.31 0.07
N CYS A 333 -14.77 20.08 -1.14
CA CYS A 333 -14.48 18.72 -1.62
C CYS A 333 -13.43 18.02 -0.73
N LEU A 334 -12.38 18.71 -0.29
CA LEU A 334 -11.40 18.17 0.65
C LEU A 334 -12.04 17.74 1.98
N SER A 335 -12.96 18.55 2.53
CA SER A 335 -13.66 18.21 3.77
C SER A 335 -14.60 17.00 3.63
N GLN A 336 -15.12 16.76 2.42
CA GLN A 336 -15.95 15.60 2.10
C GLN A 336 -15.12 14.33 1.95
N SER A 337 -13.95 14.42 1.30
CA SER A 337 -13.02 13.30 1.16
C SER A 337 -12.32 12.94 2.47
N PHE A 338 -12.15 13.90 3.37
CA PHE A 338 -11.48 13.73 4.66
C PHE A 338 -12.34 14.28 5.81
N PRO A 339 -13.37 13.55 6.24
CA PRO A 339 -14.31 14.02 7.26
C PRO A 339 -13.61 14.24 8.62
N SER A 340 -13.69 15.46 9.16
CA SER A 340 -13.02 15.82 10.42
C SER A 340 -13.48 14.98 11.61
N THR A 341 -14.72 14.51 11.60
CA THR A 341 -15.26 13.63 12.65
C THR A 341 -14.55 12.29 12.70
N GLN A 342 -14.38 11.63 11.55
CA GLN A 342 -13.67 10.34 11.44
C GLN A 342 -12.19 10.50 11.80
N ILE A 343 -11.57 11.60 11.39
CA ILE A 343 -10.17 11.89 11.71
C ILE A 343 -9.98 12.12 13.21
N ALA A 344 -10.85 12.89 13.85
CA ALA A 344 -10.80 13.13 15.29
C ALA A 344 -10.96 11.81 16.08
N GLU A 345 -11.88 10.95 15.66
CA GLU A 345 -12.09 9.63 16.25
C GLU A 345 -10.84 8.74 16.15
N LEU A 346 -10.23 8.65 14.97
CA LEU A 346 -9.01 7.84 14.77
C LEU A 346 -7.78 8.37 15.52
N LEU A 347 -7.71 9.69 15.72
CA LEU A 347 -6.65 10.32 16.51
C LEU A 347 -6.91 10.25 18.02
N GLY A 348 -8.12 9.88 18.44
CA GLY A 348 -8.51 9.88 19.86
C GLY A 348 -8.60 11.27 20.47
N VAL A 349 -8.98 12.29 19.68
CA VAL A 349 -9.09 13.69 20.12
C VAL A 349 -10.51 14.23 19.88
N THR A 350 -10.88 15.33 20.54
CA THR A 350 -12.16 15.99 20.26
C THR A 350 -12.09 16.78 18.94
N LEU A 351 -13.25 17.02 18.33
CA LEU A 351 -13.35 17.84 17.12
C LEU A 351 -12.82 19.26 17.36
N THR A 352 -13.00 19.82 18.56
CA THR A 352 -12.49 21.14 18.94
C THR A 352 -10.97 21.18 18.90
N VAL A 353 -10.29 20.19 19.48
CA VAL A 353 -8.82 20.08 19.45
C VAL A 353 -8.31 19.93 18.01
N LEU A 354 -9.00 19.15 17.18
CA LEU A 354 -8.65 19.02 15.77
C LEU A 354 -8.81 20.35 15.02
N GLN A 355 -9.88 21.10 15.26
CA GLN A 355 -10.10 22.40 14.64
C GLN A 355 -9.05 23.43 15.06
N GLU A 356 -8.71 23.48 16.35
CA GLU A 356 -7.67 24.35 16.91
C GLU A 356 -6.29 24.07 16.32
N SER A 357 -6.00 22.81 15.97
CA SER A 357 -4.73 22.43 15.33
C SER A 357 -4.54 23.01 13.92
N LYS A 358 -5.62 23.45 13.26
CA LYS A 358 -5.65 23.93 11.87
C LYS A 358 -5.06 22.96 10.83
N ILE A 359 -4.97 21.66 11.13
CA ILE A 359 -4.45 20.63 10.21
C ILE A 359 -5.33 20.47 8.97
N LEU A 360 -6.65 20.60 9.13
CA LEU A 360 -7.66 20.45 8.07
C LEU A 360 -8.18 21.80 7.57
N TYR A 361 -7.37 22.85 7.68
CA TYR A 361 -7.78 24.22 7.37
C TYR A 361 -7.00 24.78 6.19
N ILE A 362 -7.72 25.38 5.25
CA ILE A 362 -7.19 26.21 4.18
C ILE A 362 -7.48 27.66 4.55
N ASP A 363 -6.43 28.43 4.83
CA ASP A 363 -6.54 29.84 5.18
C ASP A 363 -6.74 30.68 3.91
N GLN A 364 -7.99 30.74 3.45
CA GLN A 364 -8.37 31.48 2.24
C GLN A 364 -7.91 32.95 2.32
N ILE A 365 -8.05 33.59 3.49
CA ILE A 365 -7.68 35.00 3.68
C ILE A 365 -6.17 35.18 3.46
N SER A 366 -5.35 34.34 4.09
CA SER A 366 -3.91 34.41 3.93
C SER A 366 -3.45 34.06 2.52
N ILE A 367 -4.07 33.06 1.87
CA ILE A 367 -3.74 32.69 0.48
C ILE A 367 -4.08 33.84 -0.48
N SER A 368 -5.24 34.47 -0.31
CA SER A 368 -5.74 35.52 -1.20
C SER A 368 -5.16 36.90 -0.92
N GLU A 369 -4.45 37.11 0.20
CA GLU A 369 -3.87 38.39 0.59
C GLU A 369 -3.07 39.09 -0.54
N PRO A 370 -2.19 38.40 -1.31
CA PRO A 370 -1.44 39.04 -2.39
C PRO A 370 -2.33 39.55 -3.54
N LEU A 371 -3.54 39.01 -3.71
CA LEU A 371 -4.49 39.45 -4.73
C LEU A 371 -5.31 40.66 -4.28
N ASN A 372 -5.35 40.99 -2.98
CA ASN A 372 -6.13 42.12 -2.48
C ASN A 372 -5.72 43.46 -3.11
N GLY A 373 -4.43 43.64 -3.44
CA GLY A 373 -3.96 44.83 -4.16
C GLY A 373 -4.65 44.97 -5.52
N ILE A 374 -4.84 43.86 -6.23
CA ILE A 374 -5.49 43.84 -7.55
C ILE A 374 -7.01 44.00 -7.40
N ILE A 375 -7.61 43.27 -6.47
CA ILE A 375 -9.07 43.26 -6.27
C ILE A 375 -9.59 44.62 -5.77
N ASN A 376 -8.86 45.27 -4.86
CA ASN A 376 -9.29 46.54 -4.27
C ASN A 376 -9.05 47.75 -5.19
N HIS A 377 -8.29 47.62 -6.28
CA HIS A 377 -8.02 48.70 -7.23
C HIS A 377 -9.26 49.17 -8.04
N VAL A 378 -10.40 48.49 -7.89
CA VAL A 378 -11.67 48.80 -8.58
C VAL A 378 -12.67 49.56 -7.70
N ASN A 379 -12.48 49.53 -6.38
CA ASN A 379 -13.42 50.17 -5.44
C ASN A 379 -13.05 51.63 -5.08
N ASN A 380 -11.98 52.16 -5.67
CA ASN A 380 -11.58 53.58 -5.65
C ASN A 380 -11.42 54.06 -7.09
#